data_AF-A0A348XKN2-F1
#
_entry.id   AF-A0A348XKN2-F1
#
_cell.length_a   1.000
_cell.length_b   1.000
_cell.length_c   1.000
_cell.angle_alpha   90.00
_cell.angle_beta   90.00
_cell.angle_gamma   90.00
#
_symmetry.space_group_name_H-M   'P 1'
#
loop_
_entity.id
_entity.type
_entity.pdbx_description
1 polymer ?
#
loop_
_entity_poly.entity_id
_entity_poly.type
_entity_poly.pdbx_seq_one_letter_code
_entity_poly.pdbx_strand_id
1 'polypeptide(L)' 'MVQCEPVDGKRFMPHRRMVRSDCDKYSLYSEGIRPESLVDMEQDPGEMYNQAGNSKLAPVLT' A
#
# COMPACT_ATOMS: atom_id res chain seq x y z
N MET A 1 18.62 -6.60 13.73
CA MET A 1 17.87 -5.78 12.76
C MET A 1 16.71 -5.15 13.51
N VAL A 2 16.68 -3.82 13.62
CA VAL A 2 15.53 -3.08 14.15
C VAL A 2 14.77 -2.53 12.95
N GLN A 3 13.50 -2.90 12.81
CA GLN A 3 12.66 -2.40 11.75
C GLN A 3 12.38 -0.91 11.98
N CYS A 4 12.29 -0.11 10.90
CA CYS A 4 12.01 1.33 10.94
C CYS A 4 13.11 2.22 11.57
N GLU A 5 14.37 1.76 11.58
CA GLU A 5 15.49 2.67 11.83
C GLU A 5 15.60 3.73 10.71
N PRO A 6 16.02 4.96 11.05
CA PRO A 6 16.27 5.98 10.06
C PRO A 6 17.32 5.51 9.04
N VAL A 7 17.05 5.74 7.76
CA VAL A 7 18.04 5.58 6.69
C VAL A 7 18.51 6.98 6.32
N ASP A 8 19.82 7.20 6.32
CA ASP A 8 20.44 8.53 6.11
C ASP A 8 19.88 9.62 7.02
N GLY A 9 19.56 9.27 8.28
CA GLY A 9 18.97 10.19 9.26
C GLY A 9 17.50 10.55 9.00
N LYS A 10 16.89 10.07 7.91
CA LYS A 10 15.46 10.25 7.63
C LYS A 10 14.66 9.05 8.14
N ARG A 11 13.62 9.34 8.92
CA ARG A 11 12.64 8.34 9.32
C ARG A 11 11.59 8.20 8.22
N PHE A 12 11.59 7.06 7.53
CA PHE A 12 10.64 6.78 6.45
C PHE A 12 9.28 6.36 7.03
N MET A 13 8.53 7.35 7.49
CA MET A 13 7.14 7.22 7.97
C MET A 13 6.24 8.16 7.16
N PRO A 14 6.05 7.91 5.85
CA PRO A 14 5.18 8.75 5.04
C PRO A 14 3.77 8.71 5.60
N HIS A 15 3.09 9.86 5.60
CA HIS A 15 1.67 9.90 5.92
C HIS A 15 0.92 9.04 4.92
N ARG A 16 -0.06 8.28 5.40
CA ARG A 16 -0.90 7.46 4.52
C ARG A 16 -2.35 7.48 4.96
N ARG A 17 -3.24 7.37 3.99
CA ARG A 17 -4.64 7.00 4.19
C ARG A 17 -4.78 5.54 3.81
N MET A 18 -5.57 4.79 4.58
CA MET A 18 -5.77 3.37 4.34
C MET A 18 -7.24 3.04 4.53
N VAL A 19 -7.78 2.24 3.60
CA VAL A 19 -9.08 1.59 3.73
C VAL A 19 -8.83 0.09 3.60
N ARG A 20 -9.43 -0.69 4.48
CA ARG A 20 -9.32 -2.14 4.48
C ARG A 20 -10.70 -2.75 4.64
N SER A 21 -11.06 -3.61 3.71
CA SER A 21 -12.20 -4.52 3.80
C SER A 21 -11.70 -5.93 4.15
N ASP A 22 -12.61 -6.90 4.15
CA ASP A 22 -12.23 -8.31 4.33
C ASP A 22 -11.41 -8.83 3.13
N CYS A 23 -11.70 -8.35 1.92
CA CYS A 23 -11.12 -8.84 0.68
C CYS A 23 -9.98 -7.96 0.15
N ASP A 24 -9.93 -6.68 0.49
CA ASP A 24 -8.98 -5.74 -0.11
C ASP A 24 -8.39 -4.78 0.92
N LYS A 25 -7.16 -4.36 0.64
CA LYS A 25 -6.49 -3.27 1.34
C LYS A 25 -6.00 -2.25 0.33
N TYR A 26 -6.50 -1.02 0.46
CA TYR A 26 -6.06 0.13 -0.32
C TYR A 26 -5.32 1.13 0.58
N SER A 27 -4.17 1.60 0.13
CA SER A 27 -3.35 2.61 0.80
C SER A 27 -2.88 3.68 -0.18
N LEU A 28 -2.99 4.94 0.24
CA LEU A 28 -2.47 6.11 -0.47
C LEU A 28 -1.43 6.82 0.40
N TYR A 29 -0.18 6.88 -0.07
CA TYR A 29 0.96 7.48 0.60
C TYR A 29 1.17 8.94 0.15
N SER A 30 1.66 9.78 1.05
CA SER A 30 1.98 11.19 0.76
C SER A 30 3.29 11.38 -0.01
N GLU A 31 4.13 10.35 -0.06
CA GLU A 31 5.45 10.36 -0.68
C GLU A 31 5.63 9.09 -1.53
N GLY A 32 6.50 9.17 -2.54
CA GLY A 32 6.86 8.05 -3.42
C GLY A 32 6.41 8.24 -4.87
N ILE A 33 7.05 7.49 -5.77
CA ILE A 33 6.77 7.55 -7.22
C ILE A 33 5.43 6.86 -7.54
N ARG A 34 5.11 5.79 -6.79
CA ARG A 34 3.84 5.08 -6.87
C ARG A 34 3.15 5.16 -5.50
N PRO A 35 2.41 6.25 -5.22
CA PRO A 35 1.83 6.50 -3.91
C PRO A 35 0.62 5.60 -3.62
N GLU A 36 0.13 4.86 -4.60
CA GLU A 36 -1.04 3.99 -4.46
C GLU A 36 -0.65 2.52 -4.33
N SER A 37 -1.30 1.82 -3.40
CA SER A 37 -1.17 0.39 -3.17
C SER A 37 -2.53 -0.24 -2.97
N LEU A 38 -2.87 -1.21 -3.83
CA LEU A 38 -4.05 -2.06 -3.70
C LEU A 38 -3.56 -3.50 -3.57
N VAL A 39 -4.05 -4.20 -2.57
CA VAL A 39 -3.69 -5.59 -2.28
C VAL A 39 -4.97 -6.40 -2.09
N ASP A 40 -5.04 -7.54 -2.77
CA ASP A 40 -6.06 -8.56 -2.56
C ASP A 40 -5.68 -9.35 -1.30
N MET A 41 -6.47 -9.23 -0.25
CA MET A 41 -6.22 -9.85 1.04
C MET A 41 -6.60 -11.33 1.07
N GLU A 42 -7.40 -11.82 0.13
CA GLU A 42 -7.78 -13.24 0.03
C GLU A 42 -6.67 -14.06 -0.64
N GLN A 43 -6.12 -13.54 -1.74
CA GLN A 43 -5.13 -14.23 -2.56
C GLN A 43 -3.69 -13.85 -2.20
N ASP A 44 -3.48 -12.65 -1.66
CA ASP A 44 -2.17 -12.13 -1.26
C ASP A 44 -2.20 -11.54 0.17
N PRO A 45 -2.47 -12.37 1.20
CA PRO A 45 -2.44 -11.93 2.59
C PRO A 45 -1.04 -11.47 3.05
N GLY A 46 0.00 -11.81 2.29
CA GLY A 46 1.37 -11.36 2.49
C GLY A 46 1.67 -9.96 1.94
N GLU A 47 0.72 -9.33 1.24
CA GLU A 47 0.84 -7.99 0.66
C GLU A 47 2.05 -7.84 -0.29
N MET A 48 2.32 -8.87 -1.09
CA MET A 48 3.48 -8.95 -1.98
C MET A 48 3.26 -8.23 -3.33
N TYR A 49 2.02 -8.12 -3.81
CA TYR A 49 1.68 -7.66 -5.14
C TYR A 49 0.78 -6.42 -5.13
N ASN A 50 1.34 -5.30 -5.60
CA ASN A 50 0.59 -4.04 -5.74
C ASN A 50 -0.25 -4.01 -7.03
N GLN A 51 -1.56 -4.15 -6.87
CA GLN A 51 -2.59 -4.13 -7.91
C GLN A 51 -3.12 -2.73 -8.27
N ALA A 52 -2.63 -1.63 -7.67
CA ALA A 52 -3.22 -0.30 -7.88
C ALA A 52 -3.17 0.22 -9.33
N GLY A 53 -2.32 -0.36 -10.18
CA GLY A 53 -2.25 -0.05 -11.62
C GLY A 53 -3.04 -1.00 -12.51
N ASN A 54 -3.73 -1.99 -11.92
CA ASN A 54 -4.48 -2.99 -12.66
C ASN A 54 -5.84 -2.42 -13.04
N SER A 55 -6.04 -2.13 -14.33
CA SER A 55 -7.28 -1.55 -14.85
C SER A 55 -8.52 -2.40 -14.61
N LYS A 56 -8.36 -3.71 -14.38
CA LYS A 56 -9.48 -4.61 -14.05
C LYS A 56 -10.05 -4.40 -12.65
N LEU A 57 -9.26 -3.81 -11.75
CA LEU A 57 -9.64 -3.56 -10.36
C LEU A 57 -10.04 -2.09 -10.12
N ALA A 58 -10.09 -1.28 -11.17
CA ALA A 58 -10.63 0.07 -11.13
C ALA A 58 -12.03 0.18 -10.48
N PRO A 59 -12.97 -0.77 -10.64
CA PRO A 59 -14.28 -0.70 -9.99
C PRO A 59 -14.22 -0.70 -8.46
N VAL A 60 -13.17 -1.26 -7.84
CA VAL A 60 -13.00 -1.28 -6.37
C VAL A 60 -12.57 0.08 -5.82
N LEU A 61 -12.08 0.97 -6.69
CA LEU A 61 -11.57 2.30 -6.36
C LEU A 61 -12.59 3.43 -6.57
N THR A 62 -13.84 3.12 -6.94
CA THR A 62 -14.91 4.10 -7.24
C THR A 62 -16.03 4.03 -6.22
#